data_AF-A0A7C7XER9-F1
#
_entry.id   AF-A0A7C7XER9-F1
#
_cell.length_a   1.000
_cell.length_b   1.000
_cell.length_c   1.000
_cell.angle_alpha   90.00
_cell.angle_beta   90.00
_cell.angle_gamma   90.00
#
_symmetry.space_group_name_H-M   'P 1'
#
loop_
_entity.id
_entity.type
_entity.pdbx_description
1 polymer ?
#
loop_
_entity_poly.entity_id
_entity_poly.type
_entity_poly.pdbx_seq_one_letter_code
_entity_poly.pdbx_strand_id
1 'polypeptide(L)'
;MCWKILLAGLLVCGAAGTLHSREVEATGSATIYSNNTGSARIQALKNAQRQAVEQGVGVVIDSNTLARNYEVIRDEILSTSQGFVSNYEILKEGLASGGTVYEVTIRAEVEEGKIKDSLTALRILHKKMGNKRLMIVSHSQDPHALPRDNGAVTTTLGVVREEFNKAGFRMFNDQQMTRIYQAIEQEALVDRAVDNLLALALDQQAEILVQMEMIAGKRDQRGGG
;
A
#
# COMPACT_ATOMS: atom_id res chain seq x y z
N MET A 1 -69.75 -31.24 -17.53
CA MET A 1 -68.32 -31.46 -17.82
C MET A 1 -67.64 -30.11 -17.90
N CYS A 2 -66.52 -29.96 -17.17
CA CYS A 2 -65.41 -28.99 -17.30
C CYS A 2 -65.76 -27.50 -17.54
N TRP A 3 -65.38 -26.56 -16.68
CA TRP A 3 -63.98 -26.13 -16.55
C TRP A 3 -63.89 -25.16 -15.35
N LYS A 4 -63.12 -25.50 -14.30
CA LYS A 4 -62.72 -24.56 -13.24
C LYS A 4 -61.37 -23.97 -13.62
N ILE A 5 -61.33 -22.66 -13.86
CA ILE A 5 -60.10 -21.88 -14.03
C ILE A 5 -59.38 -21.85 -12.68
N LEU A 6 -58.21 -22.48 -12.60
CA LEU A 6 -57.25 -22.30 -11.52
C LEU A 6 -56.13 -21.38 -12.04
N LEU A 7 -56.22 -20.09 -11.71
CA LEU A 7 -55.12 -19.14 -11.86
C LEU A 7 -54.15 -19.33 -10.70
N ALA A 8 -53.08 -20.10 -10.93
CA ALA A 8 -51.95 -20.17 -10.02
C ALA A 8 -51.12 -18.89 -10.17
N GLY A 9 -51.21 -18.02 -9.17
CA GLY A 9 -50.33 -16.86 -9.04
C GLY A 9 -48.90 -17.32 -8.79
N LEU A 10 -48.05 -17.19 -9.80
CA LEU A 10 -46.60 -17.38 -9.68
C LEU A 10 -46.03 -16.22 -8.86
N LEU A 11 -45.87 -16.43 -7.57
CA LEU A 11 -45.21 -15.49 -6.67
C LEU A 11 -43.70 -15.61 -6.92
N VAL A 12 -43.19 -14.79 -7.84
CA VAL A 12 -41.75 -14.63 -8.07
C VAL A 12 -41.16 -13.95 -6.84
N CYS A 13 -40.64 -14.77 -5.93
CA CYS A 13 -39.82 -14.29 -4.83
C CYS A 13 -38.47 -13.86 -5.44
N GLY A 14 -38.32 -12.57 -5.70
CA GLY A 14 -37.04 -11.99 -6.07
C GLY A 14 -36.04 -12.32 -4.97
N ALA A 15 -35.02 -13.11 -5.28
CA ALA A 15 -33.87 -13.29 -4.42
C ALA A 15 -33.17 -11.94 -4.32
N ALA A 16 -33.49 -11.18 -3.27
CA ALA A 16 -32.67 -10.07 -2.83
C ALA A 16 -31.32 -10.68 -2.44
N GLY A 17 -30.35 -10.59 -3.34
CA GLY A 17 -28.97 -10.92 -3.00
C GLY A 17 -28.61 -10.15 -1.75
N THR A 18 -28.17 -10.85 -0.71
CA THR A 18 -27.65 -10.23 0.49
C THR A 18 -26.40 -9.46 0.09
N LEU A 19 -26.55 -8.18 -0.25
CA LEU A 19 -25.45 -7.23 -0.24
C LEU A 19 -24.94 -7.25 1.21
N HIS A 20 -23.77 -7.84 1.43
CA HIS A 20 -23.05 -7.78 2.70
C HIS A 20 -22.48 -6.37 2.85
N SER A 21 -23.39 -5.42 2.98
CA SER A 21 -23.10 -4.06 3.36
C SER A 21 -23.43 -3.89 4.84
N ARG A 22 -22.58 -3.15 5.53
CA ARG A 22 -22.76 -2.84 6.93
C ARG A 22 -22.87 -1.35 7.12
N GLU A 23 -23.82 -0.96 7.95
CA GLU A 23 -23.98 0.42 8.37
C GLU A 23 -23.06 0.73 9.56
N VAL A 24 -22.27 1.79 9.45
CA VAL A 24 -21.35 2.27 10.48
C VAL A 24 -21.44 3.78 10.62
N GLU A 25 -21.37 4.28 11.85
CA GLU A 25 -21.27 5.72 12.11
C GLU A 25 -19.81 6.11 12.31
N ALA A 26 -19.36 7.18 11.64
CA ALA A 26 -17.98 7.63 11.67
C ALA A 26 -17.86 9.16 11.58
N THR A 27 -16.82 9.73 12.19
CA THR A 27 -16.63 11.17 12.35
C THR A 27 -15.26 11.62 11.85
N GLY A 28 -15.25 12.34 10.74
CA GLY A 28 -14.05 12.93 10.17
C GLY A 28 -13.93 14.41 10.48
N SER A 29 -12.69 14.88 10.65
CA SER A 29 -12.41 16.28 10.88
C SER A 29 -11.26 16.78 10.00
N ALA A 30 -11.26 18.08 9.70
CA ALA A 30 -10.18 18.72 8.96
C ALA A 30 -9.99 20.18 9.39
N THR A 31 -8.73 20.60 9.46
CA THR A 31 -8.34 21.97 9.80
C THR A 31 -8.77 22.95 8.71
N ILE A 32 -9.28 24.11 9.12
CA ILE A 32 -9.64 25.20 8.23
C ILE A 32 -8.39 26.06 8.00
N TYR A 33 -7.89 26.04 6.76
CA TYR A 33 -6.78 26.90 6.34
C TYR A 33 -7.31 28.13 5.60
N SER A 34 -6.81 29.32 5.97
CA SER A 34 -7.15 30.59 5.31
C SER A 34 -8.67 30.85 5.21
N ASN A 35 -9.43 30.50 6.25
CA ASN A 35 -10.90 30.58 6.29
C ASN A 35 -11.63 29.79 5.18
N ASN A 36 -10.96 28.83 4.53
CA ASN A 36 -11.57 28.00 3.50
C ASN A 36 -12.35 26.82 4.12
N THR A 37 -13.55 27.12 4.60
CA THR A 37 -14.46 26.13 5.21
C THR A 37 -14.94 25.07 4.22
N GLY A 38 -15.10 25.42 2.94
CA GLY A 38 -15.53 24.48 1.91
C GLY A 38 -14.53 23.35 1.68
N SER A 39 -13.24 23.69 1.57
CA SER A 39 -12.16 22.69 1.46
C SER A 39 -12.08 21.81 2.71
N ALA A 40 -12.17 22.42 3.90
CA ALA A 40 -12.18 21.68 5.16
C ALA A 40 -13.38 20.72 5.26
N ARG A 41 -14.58 21.12 4.84
CA ARG A 41 -15.76 20.26 4.79
C ARG A 41 -15.54 19.04 3.89
N ILE A 42 -15.03 19.24 2.68
CA ILE A 42 -14.75 18.15 1.74
C ILE A 42 -13.72 17.19 2.34
N GLN A 43 -12.66 17.71 2.95
CA GLN A 43 -11.63 16.88 3.57
C GLN A 43 -12.15 16.14 4.81
N ALA A 44 -12.96 16.79 5.64
CA ALA A 44 -13.60 16.18 6.81
C ALA A 44 -14.52 15.02 6.39
N LEU A 45 -15.31 15.19 5.32
CA LEU A 45 -16.13 14.12 4.76
C LEU A 45 -15.28 12.93 4.26
N LYS A 46 -14.19 13.20 3.53
CA LYS A 46 -13.26 12.14 3.10
C LYS A 46 -12.66 11.40 4.31
N ASN A 47 -12.30 12.13 5.36
CA ASN A 47 -11.76 11.56 6.58
C ASN A 47 -12.82 10.70 7.31
N ALA A 48 -14.09 11.10 7.29
CA ALA A 48 -15.20 10.34 7.87
C ALA A 48 -15.41 9.02 7.13
N GLN A 49 -15.41 9.05 5.79
CA GLN A 49 -15.49 7.85 4.96
C GLN A 49 -14.29 6.91 5.18
N ARG A 50 -13.06 7.47 5.28
CA ARG A 50 -11.87 6.69 5.61
C ARG A 50 -12.02 5.97 6.95
N GLN A 51 -12.53 6.66 7.97
CA GLN A 51 -12.74 6.08 9.30
C GLN A 51 -13.85 5.01 9.30
N ALA A 52 -14.92 5.20 8.52
CA ALA A 52 -15.95 4.17 8.33
C ALA A 52 -15.36 2.87 7.76
N VAL A 53 -14.52 2.99 6.72
CA VAL A 53 -13.83 1.84 6.13
C VAL A 53 -12.83 1.23 7.11
N GLU A 54 -12.11 2.04 7.88
CA GLU A 54 -11.19 1.56 8.92
C GLU A 54 -11.90 0.68 9.97
N GLN A 55 -13.10 1.07 10.39
CA GLN A 55 -13.94 0.23 11.26
C GLN A 55 -14.36 -1.08 10.58
N GLY A 56 -14.78 -1.03 9.31
CA GLY A 56 -15.15 -2.22 8.55
C GLY A 56 -13.97 -3.19 8.35
N VAL A 57 -12.77 -2.66 8.06
CA VAL A 57 -11.53 -3.42 7.95
C VAL A 57 -11.19 -4.11 9.28
N GLY A 58 -11.30 -3.42 10.41
CA GLY A 58 -11.05 -4.00 11.73
C GLY A 58 -11.89 -5.25 11.99
N VAL A 59 -13.19 -5.19 11.71
CA VAL A 59 -14.12 -6.32 11.88
C VAL A 59 -13.75 -7.52 11.01
N VAL A 60 -13.47 -7.30 9.72
CA VAL A 60 -13.12 -8.37 8.77
C VAL A 60 -11.82 -9.07 9.17
N ILE A 61 -10.91 -8.36 9.82
CA ILE A 61 -9.57 -8.83 10.19
C ILE A 61 -9.54 -9.51 11.55
N ASP A 62 -10.28 -9.00 12.55
CA ASP A 62 -10.48 -9.69 13.82
C ASP A 62 -11.02 -11.12 13.60
N SER A 63 -11.74 -11.31 12.49
CA SER A 63 -12.27 -12.60 12.07
C SER A 63 -11.23 -13.56 11.45
N ASN A 64 -10.07 -13.08 10.94
CA ASN A 64 -9.24 -13.82 9.98
C ASN A 64 -7.72 -13.94 10.28
N THR A 65 -7.23 -13.55 11.46
CA THR A 65 -5.82 -13.73 11.93
C THR A 65 -4.74 -12.87 11.25
N LEU A 66 -3.78 -12.41 12.04
CA LEU A 66 -2.68 -11.48 11.72
C LEU A 66 -1.74 -11.98 10.61
N ALA A 67 -1.73 -11.29 9.46
CA ALA A 67 -0.76 -11.48 8.40
C ALA A 67 0.54 -10.70 8.68
N ARG A 68 1.70 -11.25 8.28
CA ARG A 68 3.03 -10.66 8.51
C ARG A 68 3.27 -9.29 7.85
N ASN A 69 2.36 -8.80 7.00
CA ASN A 69 2.43 -7.50 6.32
C ASN A 69 1.12 -6.71 6.47
N TYR A 70 0.42 -6.86 7.61
CA TYR A 70 -0.90 -6.27 7.82
C TYR A 70 -0.92 -4.75 7.62
N GLU A 71 0.02 -4.03 8.20
CA GLU A 71 0.05 -2.57 8.15
C GLU A 71 0.08 -2.06 6.71
N VAL A 72 0.95 -2.62 5.87
CA VAL A 72 1.05 -2.28 4.45
C VAL A 72 -0.26 -2.57 3.71
N ILE A 73 -0.85 -3.76 3.93
CA ILE A 73 -2.11 -4.15 3.28
C ILE A 73 -3.28 -3.26 3.74
N ARG A 74 -3.34 -2.92 5.03
CA ARG A 74 -4.36 -2.03 5.59
C ARG A 74 -4.25 -0.65 4.96
N ASP A 75 -3.05 -0.11 4.90
CA ASP A 75 -2.81 1.23 4.39
C ASP A 75 -3.18 1.33 2.90
N GLU A 76 -2.96 0.27 2.12
CA GLU A 76 -3.42 0.16 0.72
C GLU A 76 -4.96 0.25 0.61
N ILE A 77 -5.70 -0.47 1.47
CA ILE A 77 -7.17 -0.39 1.51
C ILE A 77 -7.65 1.01 1.91
N LEU A 78 -7.01 1.61 2.92
CA LEU A 78 -7.38 2.95 3.39
C LEU A 78 -7.09 4.05 2.35
N SER A 79 -6.06 3.87 1.52
CA SER A 79 -5.72 4.77 0.41
C SER A 79 -6.84 4.89 -0.64
N THR A 80 -7.66 3.85 -0.77
CA THR A 80 -8.79 3.76 -1.71
C THR A 80 -10.15 3.66 -0.98
N SER A 81 -10.20 4.15 0.27
CA SER A 81 -11.37 4.05 1.16
C SER A 81 -12.70 4.46 0.52
N GLN A 82 -12.74 5.51 -0.30
CA GLN A 82 -13.99 5.94 -0.95
C GLN A 82 -14.62 4.87 -1.85
N GLY A 83 -13.83 3.95 -2.41
CA GLY A 83 -14.34 2.86 -3.25
C GLY A 83 -15.08 1.75 -2.49
N PHE A 84 -15.00 1.75 -1.16
CA PHE A 84 -15.62 0.73 -0.30
C PHE A 84 -16.91 1.22 0.40
N VAL A 85 -17.25 2.50 0.25
CA VAL A 85 -18.50 3.09 0.76
C VAL A 85 -19.52 3.13 -0.37
N SER A 86 -20.59 2.33 -0.29
CA SER A 86 -21.66 2.31 -1.30
C SER A 86 -22.57 3.52 -1.20
N ASN A 87 -22.87 3.93 0.04
CA ASN A 87 -23.75 5.05 0.33
C ASN A 87 -23.36 5.70 1.68
N TYR A 88 -23.76 6.96 1.88
CA TYR A 88 -23.66 7.60 3.19
C TYR A 88 -24.71 8.69 3.39
N GLU A 89 -25.07 8.91 4.64
CA GLU A 89 -25.92 10.01 5.11
C GLU A 89 -25.10 10.90 6.07
N ILE A 90 -25.19 12.22 5.92
CA ILE A 90 -24.57 13.15 6.87
C ILE A 90 -25.52 13.34 8.05
N LEU A 91 -25.12 12.86 9.23
CA LEU A 91 -25.90 12.99 10.45
C LEU A 91 -25.69 14.36 11.13
N LYS A 92 -24.45 14.86 11.07
CA LYS A 92 -24.06 16.11 11.69
C LYS A 92 -22.85 16.70 10.97
N GLU A 93 -22.86 18.00 10.75
CA GLU A 93 -21.67 18.72 10.29
C GLU A 93 -21.60 20.12 10.86
N GLY A 94 -20.39 20.67 10.99
CA GLY A 94 -20.22 22.04 11.44
C GLY A 94 -18.82 22.39 11.91
N LEU A 95 -18.71 23.61 12.42
CA LEU A 95 -17.48 24.10 13.04
C LEU A 95 -17.28 23.46 14.42
N ALA A 96 -16.07 23.00 14.66
CA ALA A 96 -15.59 22.45 15.93
C ALA A 96 -14.35 23.24 16.42
N SER A 97 -13.90 22.93 17.63
CA SER A 97 -12.65 23.48 18.20
C SER A 97 -12.53 25.01 18.07
N GLY A 98 -13.59 25.73 18.45
CA GLY A 98 -13.60 27.20 18.40
C GLY A 98 -13.58 27.80 16.99
N GLY A 99 -13.95 27.04 15.95
CA GLY A 99 -14.01 27.52 14.56
C GLY A 99 -12.77 27.23 13.73
N THR A 100 -11.80 26.48 14.26
CA THR A 100 -10.54 26.14 13.57
C THR A 100 -10.60 24.81 12.81
N VAL A 101 -11.59 23.98 13.10
CA VAL A 101 -11.78 22.65 12.53
C VAL A 101 -13.20 22.53 12.01
N TYR A 102 -13.36 21.84 10.88
CA TYR A 102 -14.66 21.40 10.39
C TYR A 102 -14.81 19.91 10.68
N GLU A 103 -15.95 19.51 11.24
CA GLU A 103 -16.26 18.13 11.60
C GLU A 103 -17.49 17.64 10.83
N VAL A 104 -17.47 16.40 10.38
CA VAL A 104 -18.56 15.73 9.68
C VAL A 104 -18.73 14.34 10.29
N THR A 105 -19.93 14.05 10.78
CA THR A 105 -20.35 12.71 11.20
C THR A 105 -21.30 12.14 10.17
N ILE A 106 -20.99 10.94 9.69
CA ILE A 106 -21.78 10.23 8.69
C ILE A 106 -22.24 8.88 9.21
N ARG A 107 -23.35 8.42 8.67
CA ARG A 107 -23.75 7.02 8.63
C ARG A 107 -23.39 6.48 7.27
N ALA A 108 -22.42 5.58 7.20
CA ALA A 108 -21.91 5.02 5.96
C ALA A 108 -22.30 3.56 5.82
N GLU A 109 -22.71 3.19 4.61
CA GLU A 109 -22.89 1.81 4.20
C GLU A 109 -21.57 1.33 3.57
N VAL A 110 -20.90 0.41 4.26
CA VAL A 110 -19.58 -0.11 3.88
C VAL A 110 -19.72 -1.52 3.34
N GLU A 111 -19.19 -1.76 2.15
CA GLU A 111 -19.25 -3.07 1.49
C GLU A 111 -18.17 -4.03 2.04
N GLU A 112 -18.50 -4.73 3.14
CA GLU A 112 -17.58 -5.68 3.79
C GLU A 112 -17.12 -6.80 2.84
N GLY A 113 -17.98 -7.24 1.92
CA GLY A 113 -17.62 -8.21 0.89
C GLY A 113 -16.47 -7.74 0.00
N LYS A 114 -16.53 -6.50 -0.50
CA LYS A 114 -15.46 -5.90 -1.31
C LYS A 114 -14.17 -5.74 -0.51
N ILE A 115 -14.27 -5.33 0.76
CA ILE A 115 -13.12 -5.22 1.65
C ILE A 115 -12.45 -6.59 1.81
N LYS A 116 -13.22 -7.64 2.08
CA LYS A 116 -12.73 -9.01 2.24
C LYS A 116 -12.04 -9.54 0.98
N ASP A 117 -12.62 -9.30 -0.19
CA ASP A 117 -12.06 -9.73 -1.46
C ASP A 117 -10.74 -9.02 -1.75
N SER A 118 -10.69 -7.69 -1.58
CA SER A 118 -9.47 -6.89 -1.74
C SER A 118 -8.38 -7.30 -0.75
N LEU A 119 -8.72 -7.49 0.53
CA LEU A 119 -7.77 -7.99 1.54
C LEU A 119 -7.21 -9.37 1.17
N THR A 120 -8.07 -10.26 0.65
CA THR A 120 -7.66 -11.60 0.22
C THR A 120 -6.71 -11.53 -0.97
N ALA A 121 -7.03 -10.71 -1.98
CA ALA A 121 -6.20 -10.51 -3.16
C ALA A 121 -4.82 -9.93 -2.79
N LEU A 122 -4.80 -8.86 -1.98
CA LEU A 122 -3.57 -8.24 -1.48
C LEU A 122 -2.73 -9.22 -0.66
N ARG A 123 -3.35 -10.04 0.20
CA ARG A 123 -2.64 -11.08 0.96
C ARG A 123 -2.00 -12.12 0.05
N ILE A 124 -2.69 -12.58 -0.99
CA ILE A 124 -2.14 -13.52 -1.96
C ILE A 124 -0.95 -12.88 -2.71
N LEU A 125 -1.11 -11.62 -3.13
CA LEU A 125 -0.06 -10.87 -3.81
C LEU A 125 1.17 -10.69 -2.91
N HIS A 126 1.00 -10.20 -1.69
CA HIS A 126 2.08 -10.05 -0.72
C HIS A 126 2.69 -11.38 -0.31
N LYS A 127 1.94 -12.49 -0.26
CA LYS A 127 2.52 -13.82 -0.03
C LYS A 127 3.38 -14.26 -1.23
N LYS A 128 2.95 -13.94 -2.45
CA LYS A 128 3.70 -14.23 -3.68
C LYS A 128 4.96 -13.37 -3.78
N MET A 129 4.89 -12.07 -3.50
CA MET A 129 6.05 -11.16 -3.37
C MET A 129 6.95 -11.57 -2.21
N GLY A 130 6.32 -11.98 -1.10
CA GLY A 130 6.81 -12.73 0.06
C GLY A 130 7.79 -13.86 -0.24
N ASN A 131 7.64 -14.47 -1.41
CA ASN A 131 8.43 -15.60 -1.85
C ASN A 131 9.50 -15.20 -2.86
N LYS A 132 9.46 -13.96 -3.38
CA LYS A 132 10.42 -13.48 -4.35
C LYS A 132 11.72 -13.11 -3.68
N ARG A 133 12.83 -13.67 -4.15
CA ARG A 133 14.16 -13.24 -3.72
C ARG A 133 14.60 -12.00 -4.49
N LEU A 134 14.93 -10.95 -3.76
CA LEU A 134 15.37 -9.68 -4.30
C LEU A 134 16.83 -9.44 -3.94
N MET A 135 17.67 -9.23 -4.96
CA MET A 135 19.08 -8.89 -4.82
C MET A 135 19.28 -7.41 -5.10
N ILE A 136 19.84 -6.68 -4.13
CA ILE A 136 20.22 -5.27 -4.31
C ILE A 136 21.73 -5.17 -4.35
N VAL A 137 22.25 -4.72 -5.49
CA VAL A 137 23.68 -4.52 -5.70
C VAL A 137 23.94 -3.04 -5.91
N SER A 138 24.85 -2.50 -5.10
CA SER A 138 25.47 -1.21 -5.38
C SER A 138 26.64 -1.46 -6.33
N HIS A 139 26.46 -1.13 -7.60
CA HIS A 139 27.47 -1.29 -8.64
C HIS A 139 27.45 -0.05 -9.52
N SER A 140 28.50 0.75 -9.38
CA SER A 140 28.68 2.02 -10.06
C SER A 140 29.13 1.80 -11.50
N GLN A 141 28.42 2.37 -12.46
CA GLN A 141 28.90 2.50 -13.84
C GLN A 141 29.33 3.95 -14.13
N ASP A 142 28.85 4.91 -13.34
CA ASP A 142 29.25 6.31 -13.44
C ASP A 142 30.59 6.58 -12.68
N PRO A 143 31.59 7.23 -13.32
CA PRO A 143 32.84 7.63 -12.67
C PRO A 143 32.69 8.59 -11.48
N HIS A 144 31.56 9.29 -11.37
CA HIS A 144 31.19 10.20 -10.30
C HIS A 144 30.27 9.58 -9.25
N ALA A 145 29.98 8.28 -9.36
CA ALA A 145 29.24 7.57 -8.34
C ALA A 145 30.06 7.47 -7.05
N LEU A 146 29.36 7.62 -5.92
CA LEU A 146 29.92 7.42 -4.60
C LEU A 146 30.29 5.94 -4.41
N PRO A 147 31.44 5.66 -3.76
CA PRO A 147 31.83 4.31 -3.38
C PRO A 147 30.77 3.63 -2.50
N ARG A 148 30.67 2.30 -2.58
CA ARG A 148 29.70 1.49 -1.82
C ARG A 148 29.83 1.67 -0.30
N ASP A 149 31.04 1.82 0.19
CA ASP A 149 31.38 2.01 1.60
C ASP A 149 31.16 3.44 2.10
N ASN A 150 30.79 4.38 1.22
CA ASN A 150 30.40 5.72 1.61
C ASN A 150 29.17 5.69 2.54
N GLY A 151 29.24 6.45 3.64
CA GLY A 151 28.17 6.49 4.65
C GLY A 151 26.78 6.86 4.13
N ALA A 152 26.70 7.71 3.09
CA ALA A 152 25.43 8.05 2.47
C ALA A 152 24.85 6.86 1.69
N VAL A 153 25.71 6.12 0.97
CA VAL A 153 25.32 4.93 0.20
C VAL A 153 24.86 3.81 1.13
N THR A 154 25.60 3.55 2.21
CA THR A 154 25.24 2.50 3.18
C THR A 154 23.93 2.82 3.90
N THR A 155 23.72 4.08 4.28
CA THR A 155 22.46 4.53 4.90
C THR A 155 21.28 4.38 3.95
N THR A 156 21.40 4.88 2.71
CA THR A 156 20.34 4.76 1.71
C THR A 156 20.05 3.31 1.35
N LEU A 157 21.08 2.47 1.18
CA LEU A 157 20.90 1.04 0.94
C LEU A 157 20.16 0.36 2.09
N GLY A 158 20.46 0.74 3.34
CA GLY A 158 19.73 0.27 4.53
C GLY A 158 18.23 0.62 4.47
N VAL A 159 17.91 1.88 4.16
CA VAL A 159 16.51 2.34 4.01
C VAL A 159 15.81 1.57 2.88
N VAL A 160 16.44 1.46 1.72
CA VAL A 160 15.84 0.75 0.57
C VAL A 160 15.61 -0.73 0.89
N ARG A 161 16.55 -1.40 1.57
CA ARG A 161 16.39 -2.79 2.02
C ARG A 161 15.21 -2.94 2.97
N GLU A 162 15.07 -2.02 3.91
CA GLU A 162 13.98 -2.03 4.87
C GLU A 162 12.62 -1.86 4.17
N GLU A 163 12.50 -0.93 3.23
CA GLU A 163 11.27 -0.73 2.46
C GLU A 163 10.89 -1.95 1.61
N PHE A 164 11.85 -2.60 0.96
CA PHE A 164 11.58 -3.85 0.25
C PHE A 164 11.24 -5.01 1.19
N ASN A 165 11.86 -5.09 2.36
CA ASN A 165 11.52 -6.09 3.37
C ASN A 165 10.08 -5.92 3.87
N LYS A 166 9.65 -4.68 4.17
CA LYS A 166 8.26 -4.35 4.54
C LYS A 166 7.27 -4.69 3.43
N ALA A 167 7.63 -4.46 2.16
CA ALA A 167 6.81 -4.85 1.02
C ALA A 167 6.69 -6.39 0.86
N GLY A 168 7.56 -7.14 1.55
CA GLY A 168 7.54 -8.61 1.63
C GLY A 168 8.62 -9.29 0.80
N PHE A 169 9.59 -8.59 0.21
CA PHE A 169 10.64 -9.26 -0.56
C PHE A 169 11.60 -10.01 0.36
N ARG A 170 12.04 -11.21 -0.07
CA ARG A 170 13.09 -11.95 0.64
C ARG A 170 14.45 -11.39 0.25
N MET A 171 15.14 -10.87 1.25
CA MET A 171 16.46 -10.27 1.07
C MET A 171 17.56 -11.28 1.38
N PHE A 172 18.68 -11.16 0.68
CA PHE A 172 19.91 -11.87 1.03
C PHE A 172 20.47 -11.30 2.34
N ASN A 173 20.96 -12.18 3.22
CA ASN A 173 21.61 -11.74 4.45
C ASN A 173 23.02 -11.16 4.18
N ASP A 174 23.61 -10.50 5.17
CA ASP A 174 24.89 -9.82 5.01
C ASP A 174 26.05 -10.74 4.63
N GLN A 175 26.04 -12.00 5.10
CA GLN A 175 27.06 -12.98 4.77
C GLN A 175 26.96 -13.41 3.30
N GLN A 176 25.74 -13.65 2.80
CA GLN A 176 25.50 -13.95 1.40
C GLN A 176 25.87 -12.75 0.51
N MET A 177 25.48 -11.53 0.92
CA MET A 177 25.83 -10.32 0.18
C MET A 177 27.34 -10.10 0.11
N THR A 178 28.08 -10.37 1.19
CA THR A 178 29.56 -10.30 1.17
C THR A 178 30.16 -11.20 0.09
N ARG A 179 29.66 -12.44 -0.03
CA ARG A 179 30.13 -13.38 -1.07
C ARG A 179 29.76 -12.91 -2.47
N ILE A 180 28.56 -12.37 -2.64
CA ILE A 180 28.10 -11.80 -3.91
C ILE A 180 29.03 -10.64 -4.34
N TYR A 181 29.36 -9.72 -3.43
CA TYR A 181 30.29 -8.63 -3.75
C TYR A 181 31.70 -9.12 -4.08
N GLN A 182 32.21 -10.13 -3.37
CA GLN A 182 33.51 -10.74 -3.70
C GLN A 182 33.52 -11.35 -5.10
N ALA A 183 32.43 -12.03 -5.50
CA ALA A 183 32.29 -12.58 -6.85
C ALA A 183 32.25 -11.47 -7.91
N ILE A 184 31.50 -10.39 -7.67
CA ILE A 184 31.42 -9.22 -8.56
C ILE A 184 32.80 -8.60 -8.76
N GLU A 185 33.57 -8.38 -7.69
CA GLU A 185 34.90 -7.78 -7.76
C GLU A 185 35.91 -8.66 -8.52
N GLN A 186 35.81 -9.99 -8.37
CA GLN A 186 36.66 -10.94 -9.10
C GLN A 186 36.32 -11.01 -10.60
N GLU A 187 35.05 -10.88 -10.95
CA GLU A 187 34.56 -10.98 -12.33
C GLU A 187 34.60 -9.65 -13.10
N ALA A 188 34.59 -8.50 -12.40
CA ALA A 188 34.75 -7.17 -12.98
C ALA A 188 36.12 -6.96 -13.65
N LEU A 189 37.09 -7.84 -13.40
CA LEU A 189 38.41 -7.85 -14.03
C LEU A 189 38.38 -8.32 -15.51
N VAL A 190 37.23 -8.76 -16.04
CA VAL A 190 37.10 -9.44 -17.36
C VAL A 190 36.21 -8.68 -18.37
N ASP A 191 35.93 -7.39 -18.15
CA ASP A 191 35.30 -6.48 -19.14
C ASP A 191 33.92 -6.92 -19.71
N ARG A 192 33.08 -7.55 -18.87
CA ARG A 192 31.65 -7.86 -19.14
C ARG A 192 30.74 -7.71 -17.91
N ALA A 193 30.83 -6.58 -17.21
CA ALA A 193 30.24 -6.41 -15.87
C ALA A 193 28.71 -6.59 -15.77
N VAL A 194 27.91 -6.23 -16.79
CA VAL A 194 26.43 -6.26 -16.71
C VAL A 194 25.86 -7.67 -16.92
N ASP A 195 26.38 -8.43 -17.88
CA ASP A 195 25.98 -9.83 -18.11
C ASP A 195 26.33 -10.70 -16.90
N ASN A 196 27.43 -10.37 -16.21
CA ASN A 196 27.89 -11.07 -15.01
C ASN A 196 26.95 -10.85 -13.83
N LEU A 197 26.43 -9.63 -13.63
CA LEU A 197 25.47 -9.36 -12.55
C LEU A 197 24.16 -10.12 -12.73
N LEU A 198 23.66 -10.22 -13.97
CA LEU A 198 22.48 -11.01 -14.28
C LEU A 198 22.74 -12.51 -14.08
N ALA A 199 23.89 -13.02 -14.54
CA ALA A 199 24.27 -14.42 -14.34
C ALA A 199 24.40 -14.76 -12.84
N LEU A 200 25.03 -13.88 -12.05
CA LEU A 200 25.14 -14.02 -10.60
C LEU A 200 23.78 -13.97 -9.92
N ALA A 201 22.88 -13.08 -10.36
CA ALA A 201 21.52 -13.03 -9.86
C ALA A 201 20.79 -14.36 -10.12
N LEU A 202 20.93 -14.91 -11.33
CA LEU A 202 20.31 -16.18 -11.70
C LEU A 202 20.90 -17.37 -10.92
N ASP A 203 22.22 -17.41 -10.71
CA ASP A 203 22.91 -18.45 -9.92
C ASP A 203 22.49 -18.42 -8.45
N GLN A 204 22.42 -17.24 -7.86
CA GLN A 204 21.89 -17.03 -6.52
C GLN A 204 20.35 -17.15 -6.47
N GLN A 205 19.74 -17.43 -7.61
CA GLN A 205 18.31 -17.61 -7.85
C GLN A 205 17.49 -16.41 -7.34
N ALA A 206 18.06 -15.21 -7.44
CA ALA A 206 17.33 -13.96 -7.30
C ALA A 206 16.33 -13.84 -8.46
N GLU A 207 15.08 -13.55 -8.13
CA GLU A 207 14.04 -13.34 -9.14
C GLU A 207 13.99 -11.88 -9.60
N ILE A 208 14.54 -10.97 -8.79
CA ILE A 208 14.62 -9.54 -9.07
C ILE A 208 16.03 -9.09 -8.71
N LEU A 209 16.71 -8.47 -9.68
CA LEU A 209 17.96 -7.75 -9.48
C LEU A 209 17.69 -6.25 -9.54
N VAL A 210 18.05 -5.54 -8.48
CA VAL A 210 18.07 -4.08 -8.43
C VAL A 210 19.52 -3.63 -8.39
N GLN A 211 19.96 -2.97 -9.46
CA GLN A 211 21.24 -2.26 -9.47
C GLN A 211 21.00 -0.81 -9.04
N MET A 212 21.82 -0.33 -8.12
CA MET A 212 21.80 1.07 -7.70
C MET A 212 23.18 1.69 -7.75
N GLU A 213 23.19 2.98 -8.03
CA GLU A 213 24.35 3.85 -7.89
C GLU A 213 23.89 5.19 -7.30
N MET A 214 24.79 5.86 -6.59
CA MET A 214 24.52 7.13 -5.95
C MET A 214 25.47 8.17 -6.51
N ILE A 215 24.96 9.12 -7.28
CA ILE A 215 25.76 10.18 -7.87
C ILE A 215 25.72 11.38 -6.92
N ALA A 216 26.89 11.92 -6.56
CA ALA A 216 26.95 13.11 -5.73
C ALA A 216 26.33 14.31 -6.45
N GLY A 217 25.31 14.93 -5.86
CA GLY A 217 24.70 16.14 -6.42
C GLY A 217 25.72 17.29 -6.44
N LYS A 218 25.83 17.99 -7.57
CA LYS A 218 26.55 19.28 -7.62
C LYS A 218 25.73 20.28 -6.80
N ARG A 219 26.28 20.78 -5.68
CA ARG A 219 25.77 22.00 -5.04
C ARG A 219 25.93 23.14 -6.05
N ASP A 220 24.84 23.67 -6.56
CA ASP A 220 24.85 24.95 -7.27
C ASP A 220 25.38 26.02 -6.29
N GLN A 221 26.48 26.68 -6.64
CA GLN A 221 27.06 27.77 -5.86
C GLN A 221 26.32 29.09 -6.07
N ARG A 222 25.08 29.09 -6.58
CA ARG A 222 24.22 30.27 -6.61
C ARG A 222 23.29 30.29 -5.41
N GLY A 223 23.81 30.70 -4.26
CA GLY A 223 22.96 30.99 -3.11
C GLY A 223 23.69 31.29 -1.81
N GLY A 224 24.06 32.56 -1.62
CA GLY A 224 24.11 33.20 -0.30
C GLY A 224 25.50 33.41 0.30
N GLY A 225 25.92 34.68 0.33
CA GLY A 225 27.13 35.21 0.95
C GLY A 225 27.54 36.51 0.32
#